data_AF-A0A259S3G5-F1
#
_entry.id   AF-A0A259S3G5-F1
#
_cell.length_a   1.000
_cell.length_b   1.000
_cell.length_c   1.000
_cell.angle_alpha   90.00
_cell.angle_beta   90.00
_cell.angle_gamma   90.00
#
_symmetry.space_group_name_H-M   'P 1'
#
loop_
_entity.id
_entity.type
_entity.pdbx_description
1 polymer ?
#
loop_
_entity_poly.entity_id
_entity_poly.type
_entity_poly.pdbx_seq_one_letter_code
_entity_poly.pdbx_strand_id
1 'polypeptide(L)'
;NDLLDQRDQLITQISSLIDVKANPDNQGNINLTLASGESLVLNSTATNLSVGNLPSGLNITLGNTDITSRVKGGTLGGMLEAQSQLITPLRNQLGRAALFLADQVNQNQTTGVDLNGNTGTNLFTDVSAFAPQTTAQPTNKGTGSATGGYTDPTLLTGQTYLARYDGTNWQVSTVPGNGAAPLTVASGGTLSLPGLDVTFAGAPQSGDVLNILPTVGAAGKIGVVQQSPSGIAAAEAGQPAYSRDNTQIQKLFDLSSATVVGQTAAGANNGSSLSESVSSAVSQAGAFAGQVQLAAKAASATLTNLTAQQQSVSGVNLDEEAANLLKYQHQYQALSQSISSANTIFQSLLSAFR
;
A
#
# COMPACT_ATOMS: atom_id res chain seq x y z
N ASN A 1 38.18 -1.51 -14.70
CA ASN A 1 37.07 -2.48 -14.72
C ASN A 1 36.36 -2.51 -13.39
N ASP A 2 37.07 -2.60 -12.27
CA ASP A 2 36.48 -2.69 -10.92
C ASP A 2 35.42 -1.63 -10.58
N LEU A 3 35.61 -0.36 -10.96
CA LEU A 3 34.61 0.70 -10.73
C LEU A 3 33.36 0.57 -11.63
N LEU A 4 33.51 0.02 -12.83
CA LEU A 4 32.39 -0.26 -13.73
C LEU A 4 31.60 -1.47 -13.20
N ASP A 5 32.30 -2.50 -12.72
CA ASP A 5 31.68 -3.68 -12.12
C ASP A 5 30.93 -3.33 -10.83
N GLN A 6 31.52 -2.49 -9.97
CA GLN A 6 30.84 -1.97 -8.78
C GLN A 6 29.61 -1.15 -9.14
N ARG A 7 29.70 -0.30 -10.16
CA ARG A 7 28.54 0.49 -10.65
C ARG A 7 27.42 -0.43 -11.13
N ASP A 8 27.73 -1.44 -11.93
CA ASP A 8 26.72 -2.34 -12.51
C ASP A 8 26.10 -3.24 -11.42
N GLN A 9 26.89 -3.63 -10.40
CA GLN A 9 26.38 -4.29 -9.20
C GLN A 9 25.42 -3.39 -8.40
N LEU A 10 25.76 -2.12 -8.21
CA LEU A 10 24.88 -1.15 -7.55
C LEU A 10 23.59 -0.93 -8.33
N ILE A 11 23.65 -0.85 -9.67
CA ILE A 11 22.45 -0.74 -10.51
C ILE A 11 21.56 -1.99 -10.34
N THR A 12 22.15 -3.17 -10.25
CA THR A 12 21.43 -4.43 -9.99
C THR A 12 20.79 -4.45 -8.60
N GLN A 13 21.46 -3.92 -7.58
CA GLN A 13 20.89 -3.77 -6.25
C GLN A 13 19.72 -2.78 -6.26
N ILE A 14 19.86 -1.64 -6.93
CA ILE A 14 18.78 -0.65 -7.05
C ILE A 14 17.57 -1.25 -7.78
N SER A 15 17.78 -1.99 -8.87
CA SER A 15 16.68 -2.62 -9.64
C SER A 15 15.93 -3.69 -8.84
N SER A 16 16.57 -4.31 -7.85
CA SER A 16 15.90 -5.21 -6.91
C SER A 16 14.94 -4.48 -5.95
N LEU A 17 15.19 -3.19 -5.69
CA LEU A 17 14.41 -2.38 -4.76
C LEU A 17 13.27 -1.63 -5.47
N ILE A 18 13.53 -1.08 -6.66
CA ILE A 18 12.59 -0.27 -7.42
C ILE A 18 12.86 -0.43 -8.92
N ASP A 19 11.81 -0.39 -9.74
CA ASP A 19 11.96 -0.48 -11.20
C ASP A 19 12.67 0.76 -11.77
N VAL A 20 13.85 0.52 -12.35
CA VAL A 20 14.73 1.53 -12.93
C VAL A 20 15.22 1.10 -14.30
N LYS A 21 15.40 2.09 -15.17
CA LYS A 21 16.04 1.95 -16.47
C LYS A 21 17.38 2.67 -16.44
N ALA A 22 18.43 1.94 -16.81
CA ALA A 22 19.77 2.47 -17.04
C ALA A 22 19.89 3.00 -18.47
N ASN A 23 20.25 4.27 -18.63
CA ASN A 23 20.45 4.92 -19.91
C ASN A 23 21.90 5.46 -19.98
N PRO A 24 22.82 4.76 -20.67
CA PRO A 24 24.17 5.26 -20.90
C PRO A 24 24.14 6.55 -21.72
N ASP A 25 25.02 7.50 -21.40
CA ASP A 25 25.25 8.69 -22.22
C ASP A 25 26.51 8.55 -23.10
N ASN A 26 26.72 9.53 -23.99
CA ASN A 26 27.89 9.57 -24.88
C ASN A 26 29.21 9.90 -24.15
N GLN A 27 29.17 10.14 -22.84
CA GLN A 27 30.30 10.54 -22.00
C GLN A 27 30.71 9.40 -21.04
N GLY A 28 30.04 8.25 -21.09
CA GLY A 28 30.33 7.08 -20.26
C GLY A 28 29.60 7.05 -18.91
N ASN A 29 28.73 8.02 -18.63
CA ASN A 29 27.87 8.00 -17.45
C ASN A 29 26.65 7.11 -17.69
N ILE A 30 26.03 6.64 -16.60
CA ILE A 30 24.75 5.96 -16.66
C ILE A 30 23.72 6.79 -15.90
N ASN A 31 22.69 7.25 -16.63
CA ASN A 31 21.54 7.92 -16.06
C ASN A 31 20.51 6.87 -15.64
N LEU A 32 20.05 6.95 -14.38
CA LEU A 32 18.99 6.08 -13.87
C LEU A 32 17.67 6.84 -13.86
N THR A 33 16.69 6.27 -14.54
CA THR A 33 15.31 6.81 -14.58
C THR A 33 14.35 5.74 -14.07
N LEU A 34 13.38 6.14 -13.25
CA LEU A 34 12.22 5.30 -12.94
C LEU A 34 11.47 4.94 -14.23
N ALA A 35 10.76 3.82 -14.23
CA ALA A 35 9.87 3.45 -15.35
C ALA A 35 8.82 4.53 -15.65
N SER A 36 8.50 5.37 -14.67
CA SER A 36 7.59 6.50 -14.78
C SER A 36 8.20 7.74 -15.46
N GLY A 37 9.51 7.78 -15.68
CA GLY A 37 10.23 8.82 -16.42
C GLY A 37 11.04 9.79 -15.56
N GLU A 38 10.84 9.82 -14.24
CA GLU A 38 11.63 10.66 -13.34
C GLU A 38 13.06 10.13 -13.18
N SER A 39 14.04 11.03 -13.10
CA SER A 39 15.44 10.65 -12.94
C SER A 39 15.83 10.51 -11.47
N LEU A 40 16.35 9.33 -11.10
CA LEU A 40 16.98 9.10 -9.79
C LEU A 40 18.43 9.55 -9.80
N VAL A 41 19.14 9.28 -10.90
CA VAL A 41 20.53 9.70 -11.12
C VAL A 41 20.64 10.32 -12.50
N LEU A 42 21.07 11.57 -12.54
CA LEU A 42 21.35 12.31 -13.78
C LEU A 42 22.77 12.85 -13.71
N ASN A 43 23.63 12.40 -14.62
CA ASN A 43 25.07 12.67 -14.62
C ASN A 43 25.68 12.33 -13.25
N SER A 44 26.11 13.33 -12.48
CA SER A 44 26.69 13.18 -11.13
C SER A 44 25.74 13.58 -10.00
N THR A 45 24.46 13.82 -10.30
CA THR A 45 23.46 14.26 -9.29
C THR A 45 22.49 13.13 -9.00
N ALA A 46 22.33 12.79 -7.72
CA ALA A 46 21.32 11.85 -7.24
C ALA A 46 20.16 12.60 -6.57
N THR A 47 18.93 12.15 -6.82
CA THR A 47 17.72 12.68 -6.17
C THR A 47 17.26 11.68 -5.12
N ASN A 48 16.99 12.17 -3.90
CA ASN A 48 16.57 11.32 -2.80
C ASN A 48 15.09 10.98 -2.88
N LEU A 49 14.80 9.69 -2.62
CA LEU A 49 13.46 9.23 -2.29
C LEU A 49 13.19 9.47 -0.81
N SER A 50 11.98 9.90 -0.48
CA SER A 50 11.50 10.02 0.89
C SER A 50 10.21 9.22 1.05
N VAL A 51 10.08 8.57 2.22
CA VAL A 51 8.91 7.78 2.58
C VAL A 51 8.15 8.49 3.69
N GLY A 52 6.91 8.83 3.42
CA GLY A 52 5.92 9.26 4.42
C GLY A 52 4.98 8.12 4.79
N ASN A 53 4.41 8.20 5.99
CA ASN A 53 3.33 7.31 6.41
C ASN A 53 2.07 8.15 6.63
N LEU A 54 1.04 7.86 5.85
CA LEU A 54 -0.29 8.46 5.94
C LEU A 54 -1.26 7.40 6.50
N PRO A 55 -2.35 7.80 7.16
CA PRO A 55 -3.44 6.88 7.49
C PRO A 55 -3.99 6.11 6.27
N SER A 56 -3.91 6.70 5.07
CA SER A 56 -4.28 6.07 3.79
C SER A 56 -3.23 5.11 3.23
N GLY A 57 -2.01 5.08 3.78
CA GLY A 57 -0.93 4.21 3.32
C GLY A 57 0.45 4.88 3.30
N LEU A 58 1.41 4.22 2.67
CA LEU A 58 2.75 4.76 2.43
C LEU A 58 2.65 5.83 1.36
N ASN A 59 3.48 6.84 1.50
CA ASN A 59 3.67 7.91 0.54
C ASN A 59 5.13 7.93 0.11
N ILE A 60 5.39 7.87 -1.19
CA ILE A 60 6.74 7.93 -1.75
C ILE A 60 6.89 9.22 -2.52
N THR A 61 7.86 10.03 -2.13
CA THR A 61 8.20 11.29 -2.78
C THR A 61 9.60 11.25 -3.37
N LEU A 62 9.78 11.91 -4.51
CA LEU A 62 11.07 12.17 -5.13
C LEU A 62 11.29 13.68 -5.12
N GLY A 63 12.18 14.16 -4.24
CA GLY A 63 12.21 15.58 -3.87
C GLY A 63 10.87 16.01 -3.27
N ASN A 64 10.18 16.97 -3.90
CA ASN A 64 8.87 17.46 -3.46
C ASN A 64 7.69 16.85 -4.24
N THR A 65 7.95 15.89 -5.15
CA THR A 65 6.92 15.31 -6.01
C THR A 65 6.50 13.95 -5.48
N ASP A 66 5.19 13.76 -5.27
CA ASP A 66 4.63 12.45 -4.95
C ASP A 66 4.63 11.54 -6.19
N ILE A 67 5.27 10.39 -6.06
CA ILE A 67 5.37 9.37 -7.10
C ILE A 67 4.74 8.03 -6.69
N THR A 68 4.04 7.96 -5.55
CA THR A 68 3.54 6.72 -4.95
C THR A 68 2.80 5.82 -5.94
N SER A 69 1.88 6.38 -6.74
CA SER A 69 1.10 5.63 -7.73
C SER A 69 1.89 5.20 -8.97
N ARG A 70 3.09 5.76 -9.15
CA ARG A 70 3.98 5.52 -10.29
C ARG A 70 5.09 4.53 -9.97
N VAL A 71 5.38 4.31 -8.68
CA VAL A 71 6.34 3.31 -8.23
C VAL A 71 5.79 1.92 -8.52
N LYS A 72 6.53 1.17 -9.34
CA LYS A 72 6.24 -0.21 -9.72
C LYS A 72 7.52 -1.04 -9.57
N GLY A 73 7.36 -2.36 -9.52
CA GLY A 73 8.46 -3.32 -9.47
C GLY A 73 9.35 -3.19 -8.23
N GLY A 74 10.30 -4.10 -8.13
CA GLY A 74 11.16 -4.26 -6.96
C GLY A 74 10.39 -4.54 -5.66
N THR A 75 11.11 -4.56 -4.55
CA THR A 75 10.51 -4.74 -3.22
C THR A 75 9.60 -3.58 -2.83
N LEU A 76 9.90 -2.35 -3.25
CA LEU A 76 9.09 -1.17 -2.92
C LEU A 76 7.72 -1.20 -3.62
N GLY A 77 7.68 -1.50 -4.91
CA GLY A 77 6.42 -1.67 -5.64
C GLY A 77 5.57 -2.80 -5.06
N GLY A 78 6.21 -3.93 -4.70
CA GLY A 78 5.52 -5.04 -4.04
C GLY A 78 4.92 -4.67 -2.67
N MET A 79 5.61 -3.84 -1.87
CA MET A 79 5.07 -3.33 -0.60
C MET A 79 3.87 -2.40 -0.81
N LEU A 80 3.92 -1.51 -1.81
CA LEU A 80 2.81 -0.62 -2.15
C LEU A 80 1.60 -1.40 -2.69
N GLU A 81 1.86 -2.44 -3.48
CA GLU A 81 0.82 -3.34 -3.99
C GLU A 81 0.17 -4.13 -2.85
N ALA A 82 0.95 -4.75 -1.96
CA ALA A 82 0.43 -5.44 -0.79
C ALA A 82 -0.37 -4.50 0.11
N GLN A 83 0.08 -3.26 0.29
CA GLN A 83 -0.66 -2.29 1.09
C GLN A 83 -2.02 -1.92 0.46
N SER A 84 -2.03 -1.62 -0.83
CA SER A 84 -3.21 -1.11 -1.54
C SER A 84 -4.22 -2.22 -1.88
N GLN A 85 -3.76 -3.40 -2.28
CA GLN A 85 -4.61 -4.49 -2.74
C GLN A 85 -4.99 -5.49 -1.63
N LEU A 86 -4.21 -5.58 -0.55
CA LEU A 86 -4.45 -6.54 0.54
C LEU A 86 -4.73 -5.85 1.87
N ILE A 87 -3.77 -5.07 2.39
CA ILE A 87 -3.84 -4.56 3.77
C ILE A 87 -4.99 -3.57 3.93
N THR A 88 -5.15 -2.64 2.99
CA THR A 88 -6.18 -1.59 3.07
C THR A 88 -7.61 -2.18 2.97
N PRO A 89 -7.93 -3.04 1.98
CA PRO A 89 -9.21 -3.73 1.94
C PRO A 89 -9.50 -4.56 3.19
N LEU A 90 -8.51 -5.30 3.70
CA LEU A 90 -8.67 -6.10 4.92
C LEU A 90 -8.96 -5.22 6.14
N ARG A 91 -8.22 -4.11 6.30
CA ARG A 91 -8.48 -3.12 7.38
C ARG A 91 -9.86 -2.51 7.26
N ASN A 92 -10.33 -2.21 6.04
CA ASN A 92 -11.67 -1.70 5.81
C ASN A 92 -12.75 -2.71 6.22
N GLN A 93 -12.59 -3.97 5.83
CA GLN A 93 -13.55 -5.04 6.14
C GLN A 93 -13.61 -5.34 7.65
N LEU A 94 -12.44 -5.46 8.30
CA LEU A 94 -12.36 -5.67 9.75
C LEU A 94 -12.91 -4.46 10.52
N GLY A 95 -12.58 -3.25 10.07
CA GLY A 95 -13.10 -2.02 10.65
C GLY A 95 -14.61 -1.91 10.55
N ARG A 96 -15.19 -2.28 9.40
CA ARG A 96 -16.63 -2.32 9.19
C ARG A 96 -17.30 -3.32 10.13
N ALA A 97 -16.73 -4.52 10.23
CA ALA A 97 -17.21 -5.56 11.14
C ALA A 97 -17.21 -5.09 12.60
N ALA A 98 -16.15 -4.40 13.04
CA ALA A 98 -16.05 -3.84 14.39
C ALA A 98 -17.07 -2.72 14.65
N LEU A 99 -17.22 -1.78 13.71
CA LEU A 99 -18.23 -0.72 13.77
C LEU A 99 -19.63 -1.30 13.91
N PHE A 100 -19.96 -2.25 13.04
CA PHE A 100 -21.24 -2.93 13.04
C PHE A 100 -21.50 -3.67 14.35
N LEU A 101 -20.53 -4.47 14.83
CA LEU A 101 -20.68 -5.23 16.06
C LEU A 101 -20.89 -4.29 17.26
N ALA A 102 -20.07 -3.25 17.38
CA ALA A 102 -20.19 -2.28 18.46
C ALA A 102 -21.53 -1.56 18.42
N ASP A 103 -21.94 -1.08 17.24
CA ASP A 103 -23.19 -0.38 17.03
C ASP A 103 -24.41 -1.24 17.41
N GLN A 104 -24.57 -2.39 16.76
CA GLN A 104 -25.78 -3.20 16.89
C GLN A 104 -25.94 -3.78 18.29
N VAL A 105 -24.83 -4.17 18.92
CA VAL A 105 -24.87 -4.66 20.30
C VAL A 105 -25.17 -3.50 21.27
N ASN A 106 -24.62 -2.31 21.05
CA ASN A 106 -24.94 -1.14 21.87
C ASN A 106 -26.41 -0.69 21.69
N GLN A 107 -26.94 -0.70 20.46
CA GLN A 107 -28.35 -0.41 20.19
C GLN A 107 -29.26 -1.42 20.89
N ASN A 108 -28.91 -2.71 20.87
CA ASN A 108 -29.64 -3.73 21.60
C ASN A 108 -29.61 -3.49 23.12
N GLN A 109 -28.43 -3.19 23.69
CA GLN A 109 -28.29 -2.93 25.12
C GLN A 109 -29.05 -1.68 25.58
N THR A 110 -28.91 -0.57 24.85
CA THR A 110 -29.51 0.73 25.22
C THR A 110 -31.03 0.79 25.07
N THR A 111 -31.63 -0.15 24.32
CA THR A 111 -33.09 -0.33 24.25
C THR A 111 -33.64 -1.35 25.25
N GLY A 112 -32.78 -2.03 26.00
CA GLY A 112 -33.15 -2.98 27.04
C GLY A 112 -33.06 -2.40 28.46
N VAL A 113 -33.34 -3.26 29.44
CA VAL A 113 -33.09 -2.98 30.85
C VAL A 113 -32.19 -4.03 31.49
N ASP A 114 -31.35 -3.55 32.42
CA ASP A 114 -30.38 -4.33 33.18
C ASP A 114 -31.04 -5.13 34.33
N LEU A 115 -30.22 -5.86 35.10
CA LEU A 115 -30.71 -6.67 36.22
C LEU A 115 -31.49 -5.84 37.27
N ASN A 116 -31.16 -4.56 37.40
CA ASN A 116 -31.77 -3.65 38.38
C ASN A 116 -32.96 -2.88 37.80
N GLY A 117 -33.37 -3.16 36.56
CA GLY A 117 -34.47 -2.48 35.88
C GLY A 117 -34.09 -1.09 35.34
N ASN A 118 -32.80 -0.75 35.30
CA ASN A 118 -32.34 0.51 34.68
C ASN A 118 -32.15 0.30 33.18
N THR A 119 -32.30 1.37 32.39
CA THR A 119 -31.94 1.33 30.96
C THR A 119 -30.49 0.90 30.78
N GLY A 120 -30.26 -0.01 29.83
CA GLY A 120 -28.92 -0.50 29.52
C GLY A 120 -27.99 0.60 29.02
N THR A 121 -26.70 0.37 29.21
CA THR A 121 -25.63 1.22 28.68
C THR A 121 -24.87 0.48 27.59
N ASN A 122 -23.98 1.19 26.89
CA ASN A 122 -23.15 0.58 25.87
C ASN A 122 -22.31 -0.58 26.45
N LEU A 123 -22.30 -1.74 25.77
CA LEU A 123 -21.40 -2.85 26.08
C LEU A 123 -20.03 -2.64 25.44
N PHE A 124 -20.00 -2.12 24.22
CA PHE A 124 -18.79 -1.78 23.49
C PHE A 124 -18.56 -0.27 23.43
N THR A 125 -17.35 0.13 23.03
CA THR A 125 -17.01 1.54 22.79
C THR A 125 -18.01 2.18 21.84
N ASP A 126 -18.44 3.41 22.15
CA ASP A 126 -19.43 4.15 21.36
C ASP A 126 -18.92 4.41 19.93
N VAL A 127 -19.83 4.35 18.95
CA VAL A 127 -19.43 4.45 17.56
C VAL A 127 -18.86 5.79 17.14
N SER A 128 -19.23 6.85 17.86
CA SER A 128 -18.65 8.19 17.68
C SER A 128 -17.13 8.22 17.93
N ALA A 129 -16.61 7.35 18.79
CA ALA A 129 -15.16 7.23 19.05
C ALA A 129 -14.40 6.63 17.85
N PHE A 130 -15.10 5.93 16.94
CA PHE A 130 -14.54 5.39 15.71
C PHE A 130 -14.47 6.40 14.58
N ALA A 131 -14.59 7.72 14.83
CA ALA A 131 -14.65 8.76 13.81
C ALA A 131 -13.77 8.46 12.57
N PRO A 132 -14.35 8.54 11.36
CA PRO A 132 -13.71 8.12 10.13
C PRO A 132 -12.41 8.87 9.93
N GLN A 133 -11.40 8.18 9.40
CA GLN A 133 -10.10 8.78 9.17
C GLN A 133 -10.15 9.61 7.90
N THR A 134 -9.75 10.88 8.00
CA THR A 134 -9.65 11.79 6.87
C THR A 134 -8.23 12.32 6.78
N THR A 135 -7.68 12.37 5.58
CA THR A 135 -6.29 12.80 5.35
C THR A 135 -6.19 13.67 4.12
N ALA A 136 -5.49 14.79 4.25
CA ALA A 136 -5.07 15.58 3.10
C ALA A 136 -3.90 14.92 2.39
N GLN A 137 -3.93 14.96 1.05
CA GLN A 137 -2.77 14.58 0.25
C GLN A 137 -1.61 15.55 0.53
N PRO A 138 -0.36 15.07 0.61
CA PRO A 138 0.80 15.94 0.87
C PRO A 138 1.00 17.05 -0.17
N THR A 139 0.46 16.88 -1.37
CA THR A 139 0.52 17.85 -2.48
C THR A 139 -0.52 18.96 -2.38
N ASN A 140 -1.45 18.88 -1.42
CA ASN A 140 -2.44 19.93 -1.19
C ASN A 140 -1.76 21.24 -0.78
N LYS A 141 -2.30 22.34 -1.29
CA LYS A 141 -1.80 23.68 -0.99
C LYS A 141 -2.75 24.46 -0.08
N GLY A 142 -4.04 24.13 -0.11
CA GLY A 142 -5.03 24.70 0.80
C GLY A 142 -5.09 23.97 2.14
N THR A 143 -5.90 24.53 3.04
CA THR A 143 -6.16 23.98 4.38
C THR A 143 -7.51 23.26 4.46
N GLY A 144 -8.02 22.80 3.31
CA GLY A 144 -9.25 22.04 3.25
C GLY A 144 -9.18 20.79 4.13
N SER A 145 -10.26 20.50 4.83
CA SER A 145 -10.37 19.34 5.70
C SER A 145 -11.75 18.71 5.60
N ALA A 146 -11.86 17.48 6.07
CA ALA A 146 -13.12 16.77 6.19
C ALA A 146 -13.19 16.09 7.56
N THR A 147 -14.38 16.05 8.16
CA THR A 147 -14.68 15.28 9.35
C THR A 147 -15.96 14.51 9.10
N GLY A 148 -16.06 13.27 9.59
CA GLY A 148 -17.28 12.49 9.41
C GLY A 148 -17.90 12.01 10.71
N GLY A 149 -19.18 11.67 10.64
CA GLY A 149 -19.96 11.07 11.71
C GLY A 149 -20.84 9.96 11.15
N TYR A 150 -20.89 8.82 11.83
CA TYR A 150 -21.74 7.71 11.39
C TYR A 150 -23.20 8.01 11.67
N THR A 151 -24.03 7.84 10.65
CA THR A 151 -25.49 7.95 10.78
C THR A 151 -26.12 6.57 10.92
N ASP A 152 -25.63 5.59 10.16
CA ASP A 152 -26.05 4.19 10.24
C ASP A 152 -24.90 3.27 9.78
N PRO A 153 -24.16 2.65 10.72
CA PRO A 153 -23.07 1.73 10.40
C PRO A 153 -23.47 0.51 9.54
N THR A 154 -24.76 0.14 9.50
CA THR A 154 -25.24 -0.99 8.70
C THR A 154 -25.21 -0.71 7.19
N LEU A 155 -25.26 0.57 6.79
CA LEU A 155 -25.20 1.01 5.40
C LEU A 155 -23.77 1.22 4.88
N LEU A 156 -22.75 1.08 5.75
CA LEU A 156 -21.36 1.26 5.36
C LEU A 156 -20.91 0.12 4.44
N THR A 157 -20.52 0.46 3.22
CA THR A 157 -20.03 -0.51 2.23
C THR A 157 -18.56 -0.90 2.44
N GLY A 158 -17.82 -0.18 3.28
CA GLY A 158 -16.37 -0.34 3.47
C GLY A 158 -15.53 0.20 2.30
N GLN A 159 -16.15 0.92 1.38
CA GLN A 159 -15.46 1.66 0.34
C GLN A 159 -14.74 2.88 0.93
N THR A 160 -13.59 3.21 0.34
CA THR A 160 -12.93 4.50 0.61
C THR A 160 -13.42 5.54 -0.38
N TYR A 161 -13.35 6.81 0.01
CA TYR A 161 -13.74 7.92 -0.84
C TYR A 161 -12.57 8.88 -1.05
N LEU A 162 -12.55 9.50 -2.22
CA LEU A 162 -11.62 10.55 -2.59
C LEU A 162 -12.44 11.79 -2.93
N ALA A 163 -12.19 12.88 -2.23
CA ALA A 163 -12.80 14.17 -2.49
C ALA A 163 -11.77 15.10 -3.14
N ARG A 164 -12.05 15.57 -4.35
CA ARG A 164 -11.19 16.51 -5.08
C ARG A 164 -11.86 17.87 -5.19
N TYR A 165 -11.17 18.93 -4.80
CA TYR A 165 -11.70 20.29 -4.92
C TYR A 165 -11.46 20.84 -6.34
N ASP A 166 -12.52 21.28 -7.01
CA ASP A 166 -12.44 21.82 -8.38
C ASP A 166 -12.16 23.34 -8.41
N GLY A 167 -12.15 24.00 -7.25
CA GLY A 167 -12.03 25.45 -7.11
C GLY A 167 -13.33 26.12 -6.64
N THR A 168 -14.45 25.39 -6.67
CA THR A 168 -15.75 25.83 -6.12
C THR A 168 -16.32 24.78 -5.17
N ASN A 169 -16.36 23.51 -5.61
CA ASN A 169 -16.99 22.40 -4.93
C ASN A 169 -16.02 21.21 -4.73
N TRP A 170 -16.35 20.35 -3.79
CA TRP A 170 -15.75 19.03 -3.66
C TRP A 170 -16.47 18.02 -4.55
N GLN A 171 -15.70 17.31 -5.35
CA GLN A 171 -16.14 16.18 -6.17
C GLN A 171 -15.72 14.88 -5.47
N VAL A 172 -16.68 14.13 -4.96
CA VAL A 172 -16.44 12.95 -4.12
C VAL A 172 -16.74 11.68 -4.91
N SER A 173 -15.74 10.80 -5.03
CA SER A 173 -15.82 9.52 -5.74
C SER A 173 -15.39 8.36 -4.85
N THR A 174 -15.92 7.16 -5.08
CA THR A 174 -15.46 5.93 -4.42
C THR A 174 -14.11 5.48 -4.97
N VAL A 175 -13.35 4.70 -4.19
CA VAL A 175 -12.10 4.06 -4.60
C VAL A 175 -12.15 2.57 -4.23
N PRO A 176 -11.94 1.64 -5.20
CA PRO A 176 -11.76 1.89 -6.63
C PRO A 176 -13.05 2.41 -7.26
N GLY A 177 -12.93 3.42 -8.14
CA GLY A 177 -14.07 4.08 -8.76
C GLY A 177 -15.05 3.08 -9.37
N ASN A 178 -16.32 3.20 -9.02
CA ASN A 178 -17.39 2.30 -9.49
C ASN A 178 -18.03 2.74 -10.82
N GLY A 179 -17.41 3.69 -11.53
CA GLY A 179 -17.97 4.29 -12.76
C GLY A 179 -19.15 5.23 -12.53
N ALA A 180 -19.58 5.45 -11.28
CA ALA A 180 -20.59 6.44 -10.97
C ALA A 180 -20.02 7.87 -11.08
N ALA A 181 -20.89 8.81 -11.45
CA ALA A 181 -20.53 10.22 -11.43
C ALA A 181 -20.15 10.66 -10.01
N PRO A 182 -19.14 11.52 -9.83
CA PRO A 182 -18.79 12.08 -8.54
C PRO A 182 -19.99 12.81 -7.92
N LEU A 183 -20.13 12.70 -6.60
CA LEU A 183 -21.08 13.50 -5.84
C LEU A 183 -20.49 14.88 -5.60
N THR A 184 -21.27 15.93 -5.82
CA THR A 184 -20.81 17.32 -5.63
C THR A 184 -21.33 17.88 -4.31
N VAL A 185 -20.45 18.53 -3.54
CA VAL A 185 -20.82 19.26 -2.32
C VAL A 185 -20.07 20.59 -2.26
N ALA A 186 -20.75 21.65 -1.82
CA ALA A 186 -20.15 22.96 -1.67
C ALA A 186 -19.03 22.96 -0.62
N SER A 187 -18.08 23.89 -0.74
CA SER A 187 -17.10 24.12 0.34
C SER A 187 -17.83 24.53 1.63
N GLY A 188 -17.44 23.97 2.78
CA GLY A 188 -18.14 24.16 4.04
C GLY A 188 -19.41 23.30 4.23
N GLY A 189 -19.82 22.55 3.20
CA GLY A 189 -21.04 21.75 3.21
C GLY A 189 -20.86 20.36 3.83
N THR A 190 -21.99 19.72 4.14
CA THR A 190 -22.07 18.32 4.55
C THR A 190 -22.60 17.48 3.40
N LEU A 191 -21.89 16.39 3.08
CA LEU A 191 -22.30 15.37 2.13
C LEU A 191 -22.77 14.14 2.90
N SER A 192 -23.99 13.67 2.61
CA SER A 192 -24.48 12.41 3.13
C SER A 192 -24.12 11.26 2.19
N LEU A 193 -23.37 10.32 2.73
CA LEU A 193 -22.99 9.05 2.10
C LEU A 193 -23.74 7.91 2.80
N PRO A 194 -23.81 6.70 2.20
CA PRO A 194 -24.44 5.56 2.86
C PRO A 194 -23.82 5.29 4.24
N GLY A 195 -24.59 5.55 5.30
CA GLY A 195 -24.20 5.34 6.69
C GLY A 195 -23.22 6.36 7.29
N LEU A 196 -22.89 7.42 6.56
CA LEU A 196 -21.86 8.37 6.94
C LEU A 196 -22.18 9.78 6.44
N ASP A 197 -22.19 10.76 7.34
CA ASP A 197 -22.16 12.16 6.95
C ASP A 197 -20.72 12.68 7.00
N VAL A 198 -20.31 13.41 5.96
CA VAL A 198 -18.98 14.03 5.87
C VAL A 198 -19.13 15.52 5.72
N THR A 199 -18.62 16.28 6.69
CA THR A 199 -18.60 17.74 6.66
C THR A 199 -17.24 18.24 6.24
N PHE A 200 -17.22 19.10 5.22
CA PHE A 200 -16.01 19.73 4.71
C PHE A 200 -15.81 21.10 5.33
N ALA A 201 -14.56 21.47 5.60
CA ALA A 201 -14.20 22.73 6.23
C ALA A 201 -12.86 23.26 5.70
N GLY A 202 -12.44 24.42 6.24
CA GLY A 202 -11.17 25.06 5.89
C GLY A 202 -11.20 25.84 4.57
N ALA A 203 -10.02 26.17 4.06
CA ALA A 203 -9.84 26.93 2.81
C ALA A 203 -9.10 26.08 1.77
N PRO A 204 -9.80 25.17 1.05
CA PRO A 204 -9.18 24.37 0.01
C PRO A 204 -8.76 25.23 -1.20
N GLN A 205 -7.74 24.78 -1.91
CA GLN A 205 -7.32 25.31 -3.21
C GLN A 205 -7.66 24.32 -4.32
N SER A 206 -7.89 24.84 -5.53
CA SER A 206 -8.22 23.99 -6.69
C SER A 206 -7.15 22.93 -6.90
N GLY A 207 -7.57 21.67 -7.03
CA GLY A 207 -6.69 20.52 -7.14
C GLY A 207 -6.37 19.82 -5.82
N ASP A 208 -6.74 20.38 -4.67
CA ASP A 208 -6.61 19.70 -3.37
C ASP A 208 -7.44 18.42 -3.33
N VAL A 209 -6.89 17.39 -2.67
CA VAL A 209 -7.49 16.06 -2.55
C VAL A 209 -7.51 15.61 -1.09
N LEU A 210 -8.66 15.14 -0.63
CA LEU A 210 -8.85 14.51 0.67
C LEU A 210 -9.21 13.04 0.49
N ASN A 211 -8.53 12.16 1.22
CA ASN A 211 -8.93 10.76 1.36
C ASN A 211 -9.84 10.63 2.58
N ILE A 212 -10.95 9.92 2.41
CA ILE A 212 -11.90 9.62 3.47
C ILE A 212 -11.95 8.09 3.57
N LEU A 213 -11.56 7.57 4.73
CA LEU A 213 -11.49 6.15 5.03
C LEU A 213 -12.49 5.86 6.16
N PRO A 214 -13.75 5.50 5.81
CA PRO A 214 -14.81 5.38 6.79
C PRO A 214 -14.50 4.36 7.88
N THR A 215 -13.98 3.19 7.51
CA THR A 215 -13.91 2.07 8.46
C THR A 215 -12.49 1.77 8.95
N VAL A 216 -11.45 2.32 8.32
CA VAL A 216 -10.06 2.05 8.72
C VAL A 216 -9.81 2.47 10.17
N GLY A 217 -9.20 1.56 10.94
CA GLY A 217 -8.79 1.81 12.32
C GLY A 217 -9.88 1.55 13.36
N ALA A 218 -11.15 1.38 12.97
CA ALA A 218 -12.22 1.10 13.91
C ALA A 218 -12.01 -0.20 14.69
N ALA A 219 -11.50 -1.25 14.03
CA ALA A 219 -11.17 -2.52 14.68
C ALA A 219 -10.11 -2.41 15.78
N GLY A 220 -9.23 -1.39 15.72
CA GLY A 220 -8.23 -1.15 16.77
C GLY A 220 -8.77 -0.36 17.97
N LYS A 221 -9.97 0.20 17.86
CA LYS A 221 -10.61 1.03 18.88
C LYS A 221 -11.74 0.30 19.60
N ILE A 222 -12.19 -0.85 19.10
CA ILE A 222 -13.31 -1.57 19.70
C ILE A 222 -12.85 -2.17 21.03
N GLY A 223 -13.61 -1.91 22.08
CA GLY A 223 -13.34 -2.43 23.41
C GLY A 223 -14.61 -2.55 24.22
N VAL A 224 -14.62 -3.46 25.19
CA VAL A 224 -15.73 -3.64 26.14
C VAL A 224 -15.68 -2.52 27.18
N VAL A 225 -16.76 -1.76 27.33
CA VAL A 225 -16.88 -0.65 28.29
C VAL A 225 -17.78 -0.99 29.47
N GLN A 226 -18.77 -1.88 29.30
CA GLN A 226 -19.56 -2.41 30.42
C GLN A 226 -18.80 -3.55 31.09
N GLN A 227 -18.31 -3.30 32.31
CA GLN A 227 -17.52 -4.24 33.09
C GLN A 227 -18.35 -4.93 34.20
N SER A 228 -19.56 -4.44 34.48
CA SER A 228 -20.44 -5.05 35.49
C SER A 228 -21.34 -6.11 34.87
N PRO A 229 -21.35 -7.35 35.38
CA PRO A 229 -22.28 -8.39 34.93
C PRO A 229 -23.76 -8.00 35.13
N SER A 230 -24.07 -7.20 36.14
CA SER A 230 -25.44 -6.73 36.39
C SER A 230 -25.92 -5.68 35.40
N GLY A 231 -24.99 -5.06 34.66
CA GLY A 231 -25.25 -3.99 33.69
C GLY A 231 -25.58 -4.49 32.29
N ILE A 232 -25.68 -5.81 32.09
CA ILE A 232 -26.13 -6.40 30.83
C ILE A 232 -27.65 -6.28 30.74
N ALA A 233 -28.12 -5.56 29.73
CA ALA A 233 -29.54 -5.35 29.47
C ALA A 233 -30.15 -6.54 28.72
N ALA A 234 -30.60 -7.54 29.48
CA ALA A 234 -31.16 -8.78 28.94
C ALA A 234 -32.67 -8.71 28.66
N ALA A 235 -33.38 -7.84 29.38
CA ALA A 235 -34.83 -7.72 29.34
C ALA A 235 -35.28 -6.54 28.45
N GLU A 236 -36.52 -6.58 27.97
CA GLU A 236 -37.10 -5.50 27.19
C GLU A 236 -37.38 -4.24 28.03
N ALA A 237 -37.45 -3.07 27.39
CA ALA A 237 -37.78 -1.81 28.04
C ALA A 237 -39.08 -1.90 28.86
N GLY A 238 -39.04 -1.41 30.10
CA GLY A 238 -40.20 -1.37 31.01
C GLY A 238 -40.38 -2.60 31.89
N GLN A 239 -39.52 -3.62 31.76
CA GLN A 239 -39.50 -4.75 32.70
C GLN A 239 -38.96 -4.31 34.09
N PRO A 240 -39.47 -4.89 35.19
CA PRO A 240 -39.01 -4.57 36.53
C PRO A 240 -37.61 -5.12 36.82
N ALA A 241 -37.00 -4.66 37.91
CA ALA A 241 -35.78 -5.25 38.45
C ALA A 241 -35.93 -6.76 38.67
N TYR A 242 -34.85 -7.50 38.43
CA TYR A 242 -34.78 -8.97 38.51
C TYR A 242 -35.74 -9.70 37.58
N SER A 243 -36.18 -9.05 36.49
CA SER A 243 -36.92 -9.73 35.43
C SER A 243 -36.11 -10.92 34.88
N ARG A 244 -36.82 -11.99 34.54
CA ARG A 244 -36.25 -13.19 33.88
C ARG A 244 -36.45 -13.15 32.36
N ASP A 245 -36.90 -12.01 31.84
CA ASP A 245 -37.02 -11.76 30.42
C ASP A 245 -35.62 -11.75 29.76
N ASN A 246 -35.50 -12.50 28.67
CA ASN A 246 -34.28 -12.67 27.89
C ASN A 246 -34.47 -12.21 26.43
N THR A 247 -35.50 -11.43 26.14
CA THR A 247 -35.85 -10.97 24.78
C THR A 247 -34.69 -10.23 24.11
N GLN A 248 -33.93 -9.40 24.84
CA GLN A 248 -32.77 -8.72 24.24
C GLN A 248 -31.63 -9.69 23.92
N ILE A 249 -31.42 -10.71 24.76
CA ILE A 249 -30.44 -11.77 24.49
C ILE A 249 -30.82 -12.56 23.24
N GLN A 250 -32.13 -12.84 23.04
CA GLN A 250 -32.60 -13.47 21.81
C GLN A 250 -32.31 -12.60 20.58
N LYS A 251 -32.55 -11.29 20.64
CA LYS A 251 -32.21 -10.36 19.55
C LYS A 251 -30.71 -10.34 19.25
N LEU A 252 -29.83 -10.43 20.26
CA LEU A 252 -28.38 -10.58 20.06
C LEU A 252 -28.01 -11.92 19.41
N PHE A 253 -28.70 -13.00 19.76
CA PHE A 253 -28.50 -14.29 19.12
C PHE A 253 -28.91 -14.22 17.64
N ASP A 254 -30.07 -13.64 17.34
CA ASP A 254 -30.57 -13.50 15.96
C ASP A 254 -29.64 -12.62 15.11
N LEU A 255 -29.06 -11.57 15.71
CA LEU A 255 -28.08 -10.68 15.08
C LEU A 255 -26.86 -11.43 14.54
N SER A 256 -26.45 -12.53 15.17
CA SER A 256 -25.30 -13.33 14.70
C SER A 256 -25.50 -13.91 13.29
N SER A 257 -26.75 -14.12 12.89
CA SER A 257 -27.15 -14.65 11.58
C SER A 257 -27.73 -13.59 10.64
N ALA A 258 -27.97 -12.38 11.13
CA ALA A 258 -28.61 -11.32 10.37
C ALA A 258 -27.68 -10.75 9.27
N THR A 259 -28.22 -10.56 8.07
CA THR A 259 -27.49 -10.08 6.88
C THR A 259 -27.51 -8.56 6.77
N VAL A 260 -27.01 -7.90 7.81
CA VAL A 260 -27.16 -6.46 8.02
C VAL A 260 -25.85 -5.67 7.84
N VAL A 261 -24.73 -6.32 7.48
CA VAL A 261 -23.47 -5.63 7.16
C VAL A 261 -23.48 -5.16 5.71
N GLY A 262 -23.32 -3.85 5.48
CA GLY A 262 -23.20 -3.27 4.14
C GLY A 262 -24.50 -3.30 3.34
N GLN A 263 -25.63 -3.10 4.02
CA GLN A 263 -26.94 -3.05 3.41
C GLN A 263 -27.04 -1.90 2.40
N THR A 264 -27.76 -2.13 1.31
CA THR A 264 -28.16 -1.02 0.44
C THR A 264 -29.44 -0.41 0.99
N ALA A 265 -29.57 0.91 0.88
CA ALA A 265 -30.73 1.65 1.37
C ALA A 265 -32.09 1.18 0.77
N ALA A 266 -32.08 0.33 -0.27
CA ALA A 266 -33.26 -0.19 -0.95
C ALA A 266 -33.95 -1.39 -0.27
N GLY A 267 -33.47 -1.86 0.90
CA GLY A 267 -34.20 -2.86 1.71
C GLY A 267 -33.35 -3.55 2.77
N ALA A 268 -33.98 -3.92 3.89
CA ALA A 268 -33.34 -4.70 4.95
C ALA A 268 -32.98 -6.12 4.46
N ASN A 269 -31.84 -6.66 4.90
CA ASN A 269 -31.33 -8.03 4.63
C ASN A 269 -30.64 -8.29 3.28
N ASN A 270 -30.19 -7.25 2.57
CA ASN A 270 -29.38 -7.39 1.34
C ASN A 270 -27.86 -7.26 1.60
N GLY A 271 -27.44 -7.22 2.86
CA GLY A 271 -26.05 -7.19 3.27
C GLY A 271 -25.47 -8.60 3.43
N SER A 272 -24.38 -8.69 4.20
CA SER A 272 -23.80 -9.96 4.63
C SER A 272 -23.93 -10.11 6.15
N SER A 273 -23.89 -11.34 6.64
CA SER A 273 -23.70 -11.57 8.07
C SER A 273 -22.28 -11.17 8.51
N LEU A 274 -22.08 -10.98 9.81
CA LEU A 274 -20.76 -10.65 10.36
C LEU A 274 -19.74 -11.75 10.04
N SER A 275 -20.14 -13.02 10.12
CA SER A 275 -19.29 -14.18 9.82
C SER A 275 -18.94 -14.26 8.33
N GLU A 276 -19.87 -13.99 7.43
CA GLU A 276 -19.63 -13.90 5.98
C GLU A 276 -18.68 -12.75 5.63
N SER A 277 -18.87 -11.58 6.24
CA SER A 277 -18.00 -10.42 6.01
C SER A 277 -16.55 -10.68 6.46
N VAL A 278 -16.35 -11.40 7.58
CA VAL A 278 -14.99 -11.77 8.04
C VAL A 278 -14.42 -12.91 7.20
N SER A 279 -15.23 -13.91 6.84
CA SER A 279 -14.77 -15.06 6.04
C SER A 279 -14.38 -14.66 4.63
N SER A 280 -15.14 -13.75 4.00
CA SER A 280 -14.79 -13.18 2.69
C SER A 280 -13.48 -12.39 2.74
N ALA A 281 -13.22 -11.67 3.83
CA ALA A 281 -11.96 -10.95 4.03
C ALA A 281 -10.76 -11.90 4.08
N VAL A 282 -10.86 -12.97 4.87
CA VAL A 282 -9.81 -14.01 4.97
C VAL A 282 -9.64 -14.73 3.63
N SER A 283 -10.74 -15.06 2.94
CA SER A 283 -10.72 -15.71 1.63
C SER A 283 -10.03 -14.84 0.57
N GLN A 284 -10.36 -13.55 0.51
CA GLN A 284 -9.73 -12.60 -0.41
C GLN A 284 -8.24 -12.44 -0.11
N ALA A 285 -7.87 -12.36 1.17
CA ALA A 285 -6.47 -12.31 1.58
C ALA A 285 -5.69 -13.56 1.16
N GLY A 286 -6.28 -14.74 1.36
CA GLY A 286 -5.70 -16.02 0.92
C GLY A 286 -5.57 -16.12 -0.60
N ALA A 287 -6.59 -15.68 -1.34
CA ALA A 287 -6.57 -15.66 -2.81
C ALA A 287 -5.47 -14.73 -3.35
N PHE A 288 -5.36 -13.52 -2.81
CA PHE A 288 -4.31 -12.57 -3.17
C PHE A 288 -2.92 -13.14 -2.86
N ALA A 289 -2.72 -13.69 -1.65
CA ALA A 289 -1.44 -14.29 -1.27
C ALA A 289 -1.04 -15.45 -2.19
N GLY A 290 -1.99 -16.35 -2.51
CA GLY A 290 -1.75 -17.45 -3.45
C GLY A 290 -1.39 -16.97 -4.86
N GLN A 291 -2.07 -15.91 -5.34
CA GLN A 291 -1.79 -15.31 -6.64
C GLN A 291 -0.39 -14.68 -6.69
N VAL A 292 -0.02 -13.88 -5.68
CA VAL A 292 1.29 -13.25 -5.59
C VAL A 292 2.40 -14.28 -5.44
N GLN A 293 2.18 -15.36 -4.67
CA GLN A 293 3.16 -16.44 -4.53
C GLN A 293 3.43 -17.16 -5.85
N LEU A 294 2.38 -17.41 -6.64
CA LEU A 294 2.52 -18.02 -7.97
C LEU A 294 3.28 -17.08 -8.92
N ALA A 295 2.91 -15.80 -8.95
CA ALA A 295 3.59 -14.79 -9.76
C ALA A 295 5.08 -14.65 -9.39
N ALA A 296 5.40 -14.62 -8.08
CA ALA A 296 6.77 -14.55 -7.59
C ALA A 296 7.60 -15.78 -7.99
N LYS A 297 7.01 -16.99 -7.94
CA LYS A 297 7.67 -18.22 -8.38
C LYS A 297 7.97 -18.20 -9.89
N ALA A 298 7.04 -17.72 -10.70
CA ALA A 298 7.23 -17.57 -12.14
C ALA A 298 8.34 -16.54 -12.45
N ALA A 299 8.26 -15.35 -11.84
CA ALA A 299 9.27 -14.29 -12.00
C ALA A 299 10.68 -14.76 -11.58
N SER A 300 10.78 -15.51 -10.48
CA SER A 300 12.05 -16.06 -10.01
C SER A 300 12.65 -17.08 -10.98
N ALA A 301 11.82 -17.94 -11.60
CA ALA A 301 12.27 -18.88 -12.61
C ALA A 301 12.80 -18.16 -13.87
N THR A 302 12.11 -17.09 -14.31
CA THR A 302 12.56 -16.24 -15.41
C THR A 302 13.87 -15.54 -15.08
N LEU A 303 14.02 -14.99 -13.87
CA LEU A 303 15.26 -14.33 -13.44
C LEU A 303 16.44 -15.30 -13.44
N THR A 304 16.26 -16.52 -12.92
CA THR A 304 17.30 -17.56 -12.95
C THR A 304 17.71 -17.90 -14.39
N ASN A 305 16.74 -18.05 -15.29
CA ASN A 305 17.02 -18.35 -16.70
C ASN A 305 17.81 -17.20 -17.37
N LEU A 306 17.37 -15.95 -17.19
CA LEU A 306 18.04 -14.78 -17.76
C LEU A 306 19.44 -14.55 -17.18
N THR A 307 19.62 -14.80 -15.88
CA THR A 307 20.94 -14.71 -15.22
C THR A 307 21.88 -15.77 -15.78
N ALA A 308 21.41 -17.01 -16.00
CA ALA A 308 22.21 -18.06 -16.63
C ALA A 308 22.60 -17.70 -18.08
N GLN A 309 21.67 -17.12 -18.86
CA GLN A 309 21.97 -16.62 -20.20
C GLN A 309 22.99 -15.48 -20.18
N GLN A 310 22.83 -14.52 -19.28
CA GLN A 310 23.79 -13.41 -19.11
C GLN A 310 25.18 -13.94 -18.74
N GLN A 311 25.28 -14.87 -17.79
CA GLN A 311 26.54 -15.50 -17.39
C GLN A 311 27.16 -16.33 -18.51
N SER A 312 26.38 -16.88 -19.45
CA SER A 312 26.94 -17.58 -20.61
C SER A 312 27.59 -16.64 -21.62
N VAL A 313 27.18 -15.37 -21.67
CA VAL A 313 27.71 -14.33 -22.59
C VAL A 313 28.79 -13.49 -21.92
N SER A 314 28.61 -13.14 -20.64
CA SER A 314 29.52 -12.33 -19.83
C SER A 314 30.52 -13.18 -19.06
N GLY A 315 30.36 -14.51 -19.07
CA GLY A 315 31.30 -15.44 -18.47
C GLY A 315 32.62 -15.34 -19.20
N VAL A 316 33.67 -14.99 -18.44
CA VAL A 316 35.05 -15.04 -18.92
C VAL A 316 35.30 -16.45 -19.43
N ASN A 317 35.39 -16.59 -20.74
CA ASN A 317 35.76 -17.86 -21.33
C ASN A 317 37.24 -18.07 -21.01
N LEU A 318 37.54 -18.90 -20.01
CA LEU A 318 38.91 -19.20 -19.58
C LEU A 318 39.78 -19.66 -20.76
N ASP A 319 39.18 -20.25 -21.79
CA ASP A 319 39.90 -20.62 -23.02
C ASP A 319 40.28 -19.41 -23.88
N GLU A 320 39.44 -18.38 -23.93
CA GLU A 320 39.69 -17.13 -24.66
C GLU A 320 40.66 -16.22 -23.89
N GLU A 321 40.56 -16.19 -22.56
CA GLU A 321 41.52 -15.49 -21.71
C GLU A 321 42.87 -16.22 -21.66
N ALA A 322 42.88 -17.56 -21.67
CA ALA A 322 44.10 -18.36 -21.85
C ALA A 322 44.69 -18.20 -23.27
N ALA A 323 43.86 -18.13 -24.31
CA ALA A 323 44.33 -17.86 -25.67
C ALA A 323 44.92 -16.44 -25.79
N ASN A 324 44.31 -15.43 -25.15
CA ASN A 324 44.85 -14.08 -25.08
C ASN A 324 46.14 -14.03 -24.23
N LEU A 325 46.21 -14.78 -23.13
CA LEU A 325 47.41 -14.92 -22.31
C LEU A 325 48.54 -15.58 -23.12
N LEU A 326 48.26 -16.66 -23.84
CA LEU A 326 49.21 -17.34 -24.72
C LEU A 326 49.67 -16.41 -25.86
N LYS A 327 48.76 -15.63 -26.44
CA LYS A 327 49.08 -14.62 -27.44
C LYS A 327 50.01 -13.54 -26.87
N TYR A 328 49.75 -13.05 -25.66
CA TYR A 328 50.63 -12.09 -24.99
C TYR A 328 51.99 -12.72 -24.65
N GLN A 329 52.02 -13.97 -24.18
CA GLN A 329 53.26 -14.69 -23.94
C GLN A 329 54.09 -14.86 -25.22
N HIS A 330 53.46 -15.23 -26.34
CA HIS A 330 54.12 -15.33 -27.65
C HIS A 330 54.62 -13.97 -28.15
N GLN A 331 53.85 -12.89 -27.95
CA GLN A 331 54.29 -11.53 -28.29
C GLN A 331 55.48 -11.09 -27.45
N TYR A 332 55.49 -11.37 -26.14
CA TYR A 332 56.64 -11.10 -25.26
C TYR A 332 57.87 -11.92 -25.65
N GLN A 333 57.70 -13.20 -26.00
CA GLN A 333 58.79 -14.05 -26.48
C GLN A 333 59.36 -13.54 -27.82
N ALA A 334 58.50 -13.17 -28.77
CA ALA A 334 58.89 -12.63 -30.06
C ALA A 334 59.61 -11.27 -29.91
N LEU A 335 59.12 -10.39 -29.03
CA LEU A 335 59.80 -9.13 -28.69
C LEU A 335 61.17 -9.38 -28.03
N SER A 336 61.26 -10.37 -27.13
CA SER A 336 62.53 -10.74 -26.50
C SER A 336 63.54 -11.28 -27.51
N GLN A 337 63.10 -12.07 -28.48
CA GLN A 337 63.92 -12.56 -29.58
C GLN A 337 64.33 -11.42 -30.53
N SER A 338 63.42 -10.48 -30.84
CA SER A 338 63.75 -9.28 -31.61
C SER A 338 64.81 -8.42 -30.91
N ILE A 339 64.69 -8.21 -29.60
CA ILE A 339 65.69 -7.51 -28.79
C ILE A 339 67.03 -8.27 -28.77
N SER A 340 67.00 -9.60 -28.65
CA SER A 340 68.21 -10.43 -28.69
C SER A 340 68.91 -10.40 -30.05
N SER A 341 68.15 -10.48 -31.15
CA SER A 341 68.66 -10.33 -32.51
C SER A 341 69.21 -8.92 -32.75
N ALA A 342 68.53 -7.88 -32.28
CA ALA A 342 69.02 -6.51 -32.34
C ALA A 342 70.32 -6.34 -31.54
N ASN A 343 70.43 -6.94 -30.36
CA ASN A 343 71.65 -6.92 -29.54
C ASN A 343 72.80 -7.69 -30.21
N THR A 344 72.51 -8.83 -30.83
CA THR A 344 73.48 -9.59 -31.62
C THR A 344 73.99 -8.78 -32.83
N ILE A 345 73.09 -8.14 -33.58
CA ILE A 345 73.45 -7.27 -34.71
C ILE A 345 74.29 -6.09 -34.20
N PHE A 346 73.90 -5.48 -33.08
CA PHE A 346 74.62 -4.36 -32.47
C PHE A 346 76.04 -4.77 -32.05
N GLN A 347 76.20 -5.93 -31.40
CA GLN A 347 77.51 -6.47 -31.00
C GLN A 347 78.36 -6.88 -32.20
N SER A 348 77.78 -7.47 -33.26
CA SER A 348 78.49 -7.79 -34.50
C SER A 348 78.97 -6.54 -35.24
N LEU A 349 78.16 -5.47 -35.27
CA LEU A 349 78.61 -4.18 -35.77
C LEU A 349 79.76 -3.63 -34.90
N LEU A 350 79.62 -3.68 -33.58
CA LEU A 350 80.66 -3.20 -32.65
C LEU A 350 81.98 -4.00 -32.79
N SER A 351 81.91 -5.31 -33.06
CA SER A 351 83.10 -6.15 -33.26
C SER A 351 83.75 -5.94 -34.63
N ALA A 352 82.98 -5.56 -35.66
CA ALA A 352 83.51 -5.26 -36.99
C ALA A 352 84.26 -3.92 -37.06
N PHE A 353 84.06 -3.04 -36.07
CA PHE A 353 84.75 -1.74 -35.94
C PHE A 353 85.90 -1.74 -34.92
N ARG A 354 86.28 -2.89 -34.37
CA ARG A 354 87.43 -3.05 -33.46
C ARG A 354 88.64 -3.69 -34.13
#